data_AF-A0AAV9SG27-F1
#
_entry.id   AF-A0AAV9SG27-F1
#
_cell.length_a   1.000
_cell.length_b   1.000
_cell.length_c   1.000
_cell.angle_alpha   90.00
_cell.angle_beta   90.00
_cell.angle_gamma   90.00
#
_symmetry.space_group_name_H-M   'P 1'
#
loop_
_entity.id
_entity.type
_entity.pdbx_description
1 polymer ?
#
loop_
_entity_poly.entity_id
_entity_poly.type
_entity_poly.pdbx_seq_one_letter_code
_entity_poly.pdbx_strand_id
1 'polypeptide(L)' 'VEEGSKAAAVGLQVGDELIIINEIPLSGYRQEAICLVKGSHKTLSLVVKR' A
#
# COMPACT_ATOMS: atom_id res chain seq x y z
N VAL A 1 7.11 6.07 7.39
CA VAL A 1 7.32 6.33 5.95
C VAL A 1 8.62 7.10 5.82
N GLU A 2 9.50 6.70 4.91
CA GLU A 2 10.82 7.33 4.74
C GLU A 2 10.71 8.64 3.95
N GLU A 3 11.44 9.66 4.37
CA GLU A 3 11.48 10.96 3.69
C GLU A 3 12.05 10.84 2.27
N GLY A 4 11.46 11.53 1.30
CA GLY A 4 11.86 11.44 -0.11
C GLY A 4 11.44 10.16 -0.84
N SER A 5 10.80 9.20 -0.15
CA SER A 5 10.28 7.99 -0.79
C SER A 5 9.05 8.26 -1.66
N LYS A 6 8.74 7.34 -2.58
CA LYS A 6 7.48 7.37 -3.35
C LYS A 6 6.24 7.37 -2.45
N ALA A 7 6.31 6.68 -1.32
CA ALA A 7 5.24 6.64 -0.33
C ALA A 7 5.02 8.01 0.36
N ALA A 8 6.10 8.74 0.65
CA ALA A 8 6.01 10.10 1.17
C ALA A 8 5.42 11.08 0.13
N ALA A 9 5.81 10.94 -1.14
CA ALA A 9 5.31 11.80 -2.23
C ALA A 9 3.79 11.70 -2.44
N VAL A 10 3.19 10.53 -2.13
CA VAL A 10 1.73 10.33 -2.18
C VAL A 10 1.04 10.54 -0.83
N GLY A 11 1.77 10.99 0.20
CA GLY A 11 1.22 11.32 1.51
C GLY A 11 0.78 10.11 2.34
N LEU A 12 1.39 8.94 2.12
CA LEU A 12 1.20 7.77 2.98
C LEU A 12 1.84 8.03 4.35
N GLN A 13 1.18 7.61 5.43
CA GLN A 13 1.62 7.86 6.80
C GLN A 13 1.66 6.58 7.64
N VAL A 14 2.40 6.63 8.75
CA VAL A 14 2.38 5.55 9.73
C VAL A 14 1.03 5.62 10.46
N GLY A 15 0.33 4.49 10.52
CA GLY A 15 -1.02 4.41 11.09
C GLY A 15 -2.10 4.22 10.03
N ASP A 16 -1.82 4.54 8.76
CA ASP A 16 -2.74 4.27 7.65
C ASP A 16 -2.99 2.75 7.54
N GLU A 17 -4.27 2.36 7.55
CA GLU A 17 -4.68 0.98 7.30
C GLU A 17 -4.88 0.75 5.81
N LEU A 18 -4.16 -0.22 5.24
CA LEU A 18 -4.36 -0.63 3.85
C LEU A 18 -5.63 -1.48 3.74
N ILE A 19 -6.56 -1.05 2.90
CA ILE A 19 -7.84 -1.73 2.68
C ILE A 19 -7.85 -2.42 1.31
N ILE A 20 -7.29 -1.78 0.28
CA ILE A 20 -7.27 -2.29 -1.10
C ILE A 20 -5.90 -2.03 -1.73
N ILE A 21 -5.37 -3.02 -2.46
CA ILE A 21 -4.15 -2.89 -3.26
C ILE A 21 -4.46 -3.30 -4.70
N ASN A 22 -4.21 -2.41 -5.67
CA ASN A 22 -4.46 -2.66 -7.10
C ASN A 22 -5.87 -3.23 -7.37
N GLU A 23 -6.89 -2.58 -6.81
CA GLU A 23 -8.30 -3.00 -6.91
C GLU A 23 -8.64 -4.34 -6.20
N ILE A 24 -7.70 -4.93 -5.47
CA ILE A 24 -7.90 -6.17 -4.70
C ILE A 24 -8.09 -5.82 -3.22
N PRO A 25 -9.26 -6.10 -2.61
CA PRO A 25 -9.49 -5.87 -1.19
C PRO A 25 -8.66 -6.86 -0.36
N LEU A 26 -8.01 -6.34 0.69
CA LEU A 26 -7.20 -7.15 1.59
C LEU A 26 -8.07 -7.89 2.60
N SER A 27 -7.69 -9.13 2.87
CA SER A 27 -8.32 -9.99 3.88
C SER A 27 -7.81 -9.74 5.31
N GLY A 28 -6.85 -8.83 5.47
CA GLY A 28 -6.19 -8.51 6.74
C GLY A 28 -4.86 -9.24 6.98
N TYR A 29 -4.44 -10.14 6.06
CA TYR A 29 -3.15 -10.82 6.16
C TYR A 29 -2.00 -9.95 5.62
N ARG A 30 -0.95 -9.78 6.44
CA ARG A 30 0.27 -9.05 6.00
C ARG A 30 0.95 -9.68 4.78
N GLN A 31 0.98 -11.02 4.71
CA GLN A 31 1.72 -11.71 3.64
C GLN A 31 1.09 -11.45 2.26
N GLU A 32 -0.23 -11.37 2.20
CA GLU A 32 -0.99 -10.99 1.00
C GLU A 32 -0.60 -9.59 0.54
N ALA A 33 -0.65 -8.60 1.45
CA ALA A 33 -0.26 -7.24 1.14
C ALA A 33 1.17 -7.14 0.60
N ILE A 34 2.13 -7.87 1.20
CA ILE A 34 3.51 -7.92 0.72
C ILE A 34 3.59 -8.51 -0.69
N CYS A 35 2.86 -9.59 -0.96
CA CYS A 35 2.85 -10.24 -2.25
C CYS A 35 2.31 -9.31 -3.35
N LEU A 36 1.20 -8.62 -3.08
CA LEU A 36 0.57 -7.69 -4.02
C LEU A 36 1.46 -6.47 -4.29
N VAL A 37 2.09 -5.89 -3.26
CA VAL A 37 3.02 -4.76 -3.43
C VAL A 37 4.25 -5.17 -4.24
N LYS A 38 4.89 -6.29 -3.88
CA LYS A 38 6.11 -6.74 -4.59
C LYS A 38 5.83 -7.25 -6.01
N GLY A 39 4.64 -7.80 -6.25
CA GLY A 39 4.19 -8.19 -7.58
C GLY A 39 3.77 -7.02 -8.47
N SER A 40 3.61 -5.81 -7.91
CA SER A 40 3.32 -4.63 -8.71
C SER A 40 4.58 -4.16 -9.44
N HIS A 41 4.57 -4.24 -10.77
CA HIS A 41 5.77 -3.97 -11.57
C HIS A 41 5.92 -2.49 -11.98
N LYS A 42 4.82 -1.82 -12.35
CA LYS A 42 4.85 -0.46 -12.92
C LYS A 42 4.02 0.53 -12.14
N THR A 43 2.80 0.15 -11.75
CA THR A 43 1.86 1.01 -11.04
C THR A 43 1.34 0.28 -9.81
N LEU A 44 1.24 1.01 -8.70
CA LEU A 44 0.69 0.54 -7.44
C LEU A 44 -0.40 1.52 -7.01
N SER A 45 -1.64 1.04 -6.97
CA SER A 45 -2.80 1.75 -6.42
C SER A 45 -3.08 1.23 -5.01
N LEU A 46 -3.27 2.14 -4.06
CA LEU A 46 -3.54 1.81 -2.67
C LEU A 46 -4.75 2.62 -2.20
N VAL A 47 -5.72 1.94 -1.58
CA VAL A 47 -6.78 2.60 -0.83
C VAL A 47 -6.49 2.40 0.64
N VAL A 48 -6.35 3.53 1.35
CA VAL A 48 -6.08 3.55 2.78
C VAL A 48 -7.22 4.17 3.56
N LYS A 49 -7.36 3.73 4.81
CA LYS A 49 -8.18 4.38 5.81
C LYS A 49 -7.27 5.10 6.80
N ARG A 50 -7.59 6.36 7.09
CA ARG A 50 -6.96 7.20 8.10
C ARG A 50 -7.77 7.23 9.38
#